data_AF-A0A9E8LC51-F1
#
_entry.id   AF-A0A9E8LC51-F1
#
_cell.length_a   1.000
_cell.length_b   1.000
_cell.length_c   1.000
_cell.angle_alpha   90.00
_cell.angle_beta   90.00
_cell.angle_gamma   90.00
#
_symmetry.space_group_name_H-M   'P 1'
#
loop_
_entity.id
_entity.type
_entity.pdbx_description
1 polymer ?
#
loop_
_entity_poly.entity_id
_entity_poly.type
_entity_poly.pdbx_seq_one_letter_code
_entity_poly.pdbx_strand_id
1 'polypeptide(L)'
;ELKGTFYPLTGMSKETQQQLIDDHFLFKEGDRFLQAANACRFWPSGRGIYHNENKTFLVWCNEEDHLRIISMQMGGDLKQVYKRLVTAVNDIEKRIPFSHHDRLGFLTFCPTNLGTTVRASVHIKLPKLAADKAKLEEVASKYHLQVRGTRGEHTEAEGGVYDISNKRRMGLTEYDAVKEMYDG
;
A
#
# COMPACT_ATOMS: atom_id res chain seq x y z
N GLU A 1 10.37 -4.97 16.96
CA GLU A 1 9.25 -4.45 16.13
C GLU A 1 9.39 -4.82 14.65
N LEU A 2 10.58 -4.80 14.04
CA LEU A 2 10.75 -5.09 12.60
C LEU A 2 11.25 -6.51 12.25
N LYS A 3 11.82 -7.26 13.20
CA LYS A 3 12.30 -8.63 13.00
C LYS A 3 11.15 -9.54 12.54
N GLY A 4 11.41 -10.38 11.55
CA GLY A 4 10.43 -11.19 10.86
C GLY A 4 11.06 -12.22 9.93
N THR A 5 10.24 -12.79 9.08
CA THR A 5 10.61 -13.88 8.17
C THR A 5 10.21 -13.52 6.74
N PHE A 6 11.05 -13.90 5.78
CA PHE A 6 10.73 -13.80 4.36
C PHE A 6 10.08 -15.11 3.88
N TYR A 7 8.95 -14.99 3.20
CA TYR A 7 8.18 -16.08 2.64
C TYR A 7 8.18 -15.94 1.11
N PRO A 8 8.98 -16.73 0.37
CA PRO A 8 8.93 -16.72 -1.08
C PRO A 8 7.56 -17.23 -1.56
N LEU A 9 7.04 -16.67 -2.64
CA LEU A 9 5.83 -17.20 -3.28
C LEU A 9 6.10 -18.55 -3.95
N THR A 10 7.31 -18.77 -4.45
CA THR A 10 7.73 -20.09 -4.93
C THR A 10 7.70 -21.10 -3.78
N GLY A 11 6.83 -22.10 -3.88
CA GLY A 11 6.66 -23.13 -2.85
C GLY A 11 5.66 -22.77 -1.73
N MET A 12 5.07 -21.58 -1.75
CA MET A 12 3.97 -21.23 -0.85
C MET A 12 2.70 -22.02 -1.21
N SER A 13 2.02 -22.58 -0.21
CA SER A 13 0.74 -23.27 -0.44
C SER A 13 -0.34 -22.29 -0.90
N LYS A 14 -1.29 -22.75 -1.72
CA LYS A 14 -2.36 -21.89 -2.23
C LYS A 14 -3.31 -21.42 -1.13
N GLU A 15 -3.51 -22.23 -0.11
CA GLU A 15 -4.30 -21.89 1.08
C GLU A 15 -3.62 -20.76 1.85
N THR A 16 -2.31 -20.84 2.06
CA THR A 16 -1.53 -19.81 2.75
C THR A 16 -1.54 -18.50 1.96
N GLN A 17 -1.31 -18.59 0.64
CA GLN A 17 -1.32 -17.42 -0.25
C GLN A 17 -2.69 -16.74 -0.22
N GLN A 18 -3.78 -17.51 -0.33
CA GLN A 18 -5.15 -16.98 -0.33
C GLN A 18 -5.50 -16.33 1.02
N GLN A 19 -5.16 -16.97 2.14
CA GLN A 19 -5.39 -16.40 3.47
C GLN A 19 -4.68 -15.05 3.64
N LEU A 20 -3.42 -14.93 3.20
CA LEU A 20 -2.69 -13.66 3.28
C LEU A 20 -3.31 -12.56 2.41
N ILE A 21 -3.91 -12.92 1.26
CA ILE A 21 -4.63 -11.98 0.40
C ILE A 21 -5.93 -11.54 1.07
N ASP A 22 -6.69 -12.49 1.63
CA ASP A 22 -7.97 -12.22 2.30
C ASP A 22 -7.78 -11.40 3.59
N ASP A 23 -6.67 -11.57 4.29
CA ASP A 23 -6.29 -10.77 5.45
C ASP A 23 -5.72 -9.38 5.09
N HIS A 24 -5.69 -9.02 3.80
CA HIS A 24 -5.10 -7.77 3.27
C HIS A 24 -3.58 -7.62 3.49
N PHE A 25 -2.86 -8.71 3.69
CA PHE A 25 -1.41 -8.70 3.92
C PHE A 25 -0.58 -8.91 2.66
N LEU A 26 -1.07 -9.68 1.69
CA LEU A 26 -0.35 -10.01 0.45
C LEU A 26 -1.04 -9.39 -0.78
N PHE A 27 -0.25 -9.03 -1.78
CA PHE A 27 -0.74 -8.59 -3.09
C PHE A 27 -1.52 -9.71 -3.80
N LYS A 28 -2.52 -9.31 -4.59
CA LYS A 28 -3.30 -10.24 -5.42
C LYS A 28 -2.44 -10.80 -6.57
N GLU A 29 -2.72 -12.03 -6.97
CA GLU A 29 -2.17 -12.63 -8.17
C GLU A 29 -3.02 -12.24 -9.40
N GLY A 30 -2.37 -11.99 -10.55
CA GLY A 30 -3.07 -11.86 -11.83
C GLY A 30 -3.74 -10.50 -12.11
N ASP A 31 -3.15 -9.38 -11.68
CA ASP A 31 -3.65 -8.06 -12.08
C ASP A 31 -3.53 -7.86 -13.60
N ARG A 32 -4.66 -7.61 -14.27
CA ARG A 32 -4.72 -7.47 -15.73
C ARG A 32 -3.90 -6.30 -16.27
N PHE A 33 -3.75 -5.21 -15.52
CA PHE A 33 -3.00 -4.02 -15.95
C PHE A 33 -1.50 -4.30 -15.88
N LEU A 34 -1.05 -4.94 -14.79
CA LEU A 34 0.35 -5.35 -14.65
C LEU A 34 0.73 -6.42 -15.69
N GLN A 35 -0.17 -7.37 -15.97
CA GLN A 35 0.02 -8.37 -17.02
C GLN A 35 0.16 -7.73 -18.41
N ALA A 36 -0.74 -6.81 -18.77
CA ALA A 36 -0.68 -6.11 -20.05
C ALA A 36 0.60 -5.26 -20.20
N ALA A 37 1.13 -4.73 -19.09
CA ALA A 37 2.39 -3.99 -19.05
C ALA A 37 3.64 -4.90 -19.02
N ASN A 38 3.49 -6.23 -19.12
CA ASN A 38 4.55 -7.22 -19.00
C ASN A 38 5.30 -7.22 -17.65
N ALA A 39 4.70 -6.68 -16.59
CA ALA A 39 5.30 -6.62 -15.25
C ALA A 39 5.26 -7.97 -14.51
N CYS A 40 4.42 -8.92 -14.96
CA CYS A 40 4.23 -10.21 -14.29
C CYS A 40 5.01 -11.38 -14.92
N ARG A 41 6.02 -11.12 -15.76
CA ARG A 41 6.79 -12.21 -16.40
C ARG A 41 7.47 -13.11 -15.36
N PHE A 42 7.61 -14.38 -15.69
CA PHE A 42 8.24 -15.42 -14.87
C PHE A 42 7.60 -15.66 -13.49
N TRP A 43 6.33 -15.29 -13.33
CA TRP A 43 5.62 -15.50 -12.08
C TRP A 43 5.58 -16.98 -11.66
N PRO A 44 5.79 -17.32 -10.36
CA PRO A 44 6.04 -16.45 -9.20
C PRO A 44 7.52 -16.24 -8.85
N SER A 45 8.45 -16.53 -9.77
CA SER A 45 9.90 -16.48 -9.51
C SER A 45 10.34 -15.10 -8.99
N GLY A 46 11.10 -15.09 -7.90
CA GLY A 46 11.62 -13.88 -7.24
C GLY A 46 10.59 -13.09 -6.42
N ARG A 47 9.32 -13.50 -6.38
CA ARG A 47 8.27 -12.81 -5.61
C ARG A 47 8.17 -13.36 -4.21
N GLY A 48 7.77 -12.52 -3.27
CA GLY A 48 7.55 -12.94 -1.90
C GLY A 48 7.06 -11.81 -1.00
N ILE A 49 6.83 -12.19 0.25
CA ILE A 49 6.44 -11.27 1.31
C ILE A 49 7.35 -11.49 2.52
N TYR A 50 7.91 -10.42 3.04
CA TYR A 50 8.46 -10.39 4.39
C TYR A 50 7.39 -9.86 5.33
N HIS A 51 7.28 -10.41 6.53
CA HIS A 51 6.54 -9.75 7.60
C HIS A 51 7.09 -10.09 8.98
N ASN A 52 6.88 -9.18 9.94
CA ASN A 52 7.12 -9.48 11.36
C ASN A 52 6.07 -10.46 11.90
N GLU A 53 6.31 -11.00 13.09
CA GLU A 53 5.42 -11.99 13.73
C GLU A 53 3.98 -11.47 13.88
N ASN A 54 3.83 -10.19 14.25
CA ASN A 54 2.53 -9.56 14.47
C ASN A 54 1.84 -9.06 13.19
N LYS A 55 2.46 -9.26 12.00
CA LYS A 55 1.99 -8.73 10.70
C LYS A 55 1.65 -7.23 10.71
N THR A 56 2.38 -6.45 11.52
CA THR A 56 2.24 -4.99 11.60
C THR A 56 3.26 -4.24 10.75
N PHE A 57 4.28 -4.96 10.27
CA PHE A 57 5.27 -4.50 9.31
C PHE A 57 5.49 -5.58 8.26
N LEU A 58 5.35 -5.22 6.99
CA LEU A 58 5.46 -6.13 5.85
C LEU A 58 6.30 -5.48 4.74
N VAL A 59 6.92 -6.31 3.90
CA VAL A 59 7.56 -5.86 2.67
C VAL A 59 7.14 -6.81 1.55
N TRP A 60 6.51 -6.27 0.50
CA TRP A 60 6.28 -7.01 -0.73
C TRP A 60 7.50 -6.90 -1.62
N CYS A 61 7.93 -8.02 -2.20
CA CYS A 61 9.08 -8.08 -3.09
C CYS A 61 8.64 -8.46 -4.51
N ASN A 62 9.03 -7.64 -5.50
CA ASN A 62 8.87 -7.88 -6.94
C ASN A 62 7.43 -8.03 -7.44
N GLU A 63 6.50 -7.25 -6.91
CA GLU A 63 5.13 -7.15 -7.43
C GLU A 63 5.03 -6.06 -8.51
N GLU A 64 4.41 -4.90 -8.24
CA GLU A 64 4.38 -3.75 -9.15
C GLU A 64 5.73 -3.02 -9.14
N ASP A 65 6.25 -2.77 -7.93
CA ASP A 65 7.57 -2.20 -7.69
C ASP A 65 8.52 -3.27 -7.12
N HIS A 66 9.83 -2.97 -7.10
CA HIS A 66 10.82 -3.85 -6.50
C HIS A 66 10.50 -4.14 -5.02
N LEU A 67 10.12 -3.10 -4.27
CA LEU A 67 9.75 -3.18 -2.86
C LEU A 67 8.51 -2.34 -2.58
N ARG A 68 7.57 -2.90 -1.82
CA ARG A 68 6.50 -2.13 -1.14
C ARG A 68 6.65 -2.29 0.35
N ILE A 69 7.03 -1.23 1.04
CA ILE A 69 7.29 -1.23 2.49
C ILE A 69 6.01 -0.78 3.20
N ILE A 70 5.46 -1.64 4.06
CA ILE A 70 4.10 -1.49 4.60
C ILE A 70 4.15 -1.53 6.13
N SER A 71 3.43 -0.60 6.76
CA SER A 71 3.15 -0.60 8.19
C SER A 71 1.64 -0.47 8.37
N MET A 72 1.04 -1.34 9.18
CA MET A 72 -0.40 -1.37 9.40
C MET A 72 -0.74 -1.98 10.76
N GLN A 73 -1.97 -1.76 11.24
CA GLN A 73 -2.54 -2.40 12.42
C GLN A 73 -4.05 -2.13 12.48
N MET A 74 -4.74 -2.82 13.38
CA MET A 74 -6.12 -2.48 13.73
C MET A 74 -6.18 -1.17 14.52
N GLY A 75 -7.30 -0.45 14.39
CA GLY A 75 -7.51 0.86 15.02
C GLY A 75 -6.96 2.02 14.17
N GLY A 76 -6.92 3.22 14.76
CA GLY A 76 -6.60 4.47 14.05
C GLY A 76 -5.35 5.19 14.55
N ASP A 77 -4.41 4.50 15.21
CA ASP A 77 -3.16 5.13 15.69
C ASP A 77 -2.16 5.33 14.54
N LEU A 78 -2.43 6.36 13.74
CA LEU A 78 -1.59 6.73 12.60
C LEU A 78 -0.17 7.11 13.03
N LYS A 79 0.00 7.70 14.21
CA LYS A 79 1.32 8.10 14.73
C LYS A 79 2.20 6.87 14.94
N GLN A 80 1.66 5.81 15.54
CA GLN A 80 2.39 4.57 15.73
C GLN A 80 2.72 3.89 14.40
N VAL A 81 1.73 3.80 13.49
CA VAL A 81 1.90 3.18 12.17
C VAL A 81 2.99 3.91 11.36
N TYR A 82 2.92 5.24 11.29
CA TYR A 82 3.86 6.06 10.54
C TYR A 82 5.26 6.02 11.14
N LYS A 83 5.40 6.07 12.48
CA LYS A 83 6.70 5.93 13.15
C LYS A 83 7.37 4.59 12.82
N ARG A 84 6.60 3.49 12.81
CA ARG A 84 7.12 2.17 12.44
C ARG A 84 7.55 2.12 10.97
N LEU A 85 6.81 2.75 10.06
CA LEU A 85 7.18 2.87 8.65
C LEU A 85 8.49 3.64 8.47
N VAL A 86 8.59 4.84 9.06
CA VAL A 86 9.79 5.69 8.97
C VAL A 86 11.02 4.97 9.52
N THR A 87 10.87 4.27 10.66
CA THR A 87 11.96 3.49 11.25
C THR A 87 12.44 2.41 10.27
N ALA A 88 11.51 1.69 9.63
CA ALA A 88 11.84 0.63 8.70
C ALA A 88 12.51 1.13 7.41
N VAL A 89 11.97 2.18 6.78
CA VAL A 89 12.54 2.76 5.55
C VAL A 89 13.96 3.24 5.81
N ASN A 90 14.17 4.03 6.87
CA ASN A 90 15.50 4.54 7.24
C ASN A 90 16.52 3.42 7.50
N ASP A 91 16.09 2.29 8.05
CA ASP A 91 16.98 1.15 8.31
C ASP A 91 17.27 0.30 7.06
N ILE A 92 16.33 0.23 6.12
CA ILE A 92 16.50 -0.48 4.85
C ILE A 92 17.40 0.33 3.90
N GLU A 93 17.19 1.65 3.80
CA GLU A 93 17.97 2.54 2.93
C GLU A 93 19.47 2.55 3.26
N LYS A 94 19.84 2.32 4.52
CA LYS A 94 21.25 2.15 4.93
C LYS A 94 21.93 0.93 4.30
N ARG A 95 21.15 -0.02 3.78
CA ARG A 95 21.62 -1.33 3.28
C ARG A 95 21.37 -1.52 1.79
N ILE A 96 20.32 -0.90 1.26
CA ILE A 96 19.89 -1.04 -0.13
C ILE A 96 19.78 0.36 -0.74
N PRO A 97 20.56 0.68 -1.79
CA PRO A 97 20.44 1.96 -2.47
C PRO A 97 19.13 2.01 -3.27
N PHE A 98 18.29 3.00 -3.00
CA PHE A 98 17.07 3.25 -3.77
C PHE A 98 17.33 4.22 -4.93
N SER A 99 16.57 4.04 -6.01
CA SER A 99 16.64 4.91 -7.18
C SER A 99 15.88 6.20 -6.92
N HIS A 100 16.62 7.32 -6.92
CA HIS A 100 16.07 8.66 -6.70
C HIS A 100 16.48 9.59 -7.85
N HIS A 101 15.60 10.52 -8.19
CA HIS A 101 15.83 11.53 -9.23
C HIS A 101 15.45 12.92 -8.69
N ASP A 102 16.31 13.92 -8.90
CA ASP A 102 16.15 15.27 -8.32
C ASP A 102 14.78 15.92 -8.56
N ARG A 103 14.22 15.72 -9.75
CA ARG A 103 12.86 16.22 -10.09
C ARG A 103 11.72 15.31 -9.64
N LEU A 104 11.92 14.00 -9.67
CA LEU A 104 10.81 13.01 -9.59
C LEU A 104 10.72 12.35 -8.22
N GLY A 105 11.68 12.58 -7.33
CA GLY A 105 11.79 11.87 -6.07
C GLY A 105 12.21 10.41 -6.27
N PHE A 106 11.68 9.52 -5.43
CA PHE A 106 11.88 8.09 -5.60
C PHE A 106 11.17 7.58 -6.85
N LEU A 107 11.89 6.76 -7.63
CA LEU A 107 11.40 6.21 -8.88
C LEU A 107 10.59 4.94 -8.63
N THR A 108 9.46 4.85 -9.31
CA THR A 108 8.50 3.73 -9.25
C THR A 108 8.09 3.29 -10.64
N PHE A 109 7.51 2.10 -10.76
CA PHE A 109 7.02 1.57 -12.02
C PHE A 109 5.88 2.41 -12.60
N CYS A 110 4.89 2.77 -11.78
CA CYS A 110 3.78 3.61 -12.17
C CYS A 110 4.04 5.09 -11.85
N PRO A 111 3.79 6.04 -12.78
CA PRO A 111 4.02 7.46 -12.55
C PRO A 111 3.17 8.05 -11.41
N THR A 112 2.06 7.40 -11.05
CA THR A 112 1.21 7.83 -9.93
C THR A 112 1.87 7.64 -8.57
N ASN A 113 2.91 6.79 -8.50
CA ASN A 113 3.64 6.47 -7.27
C ASN A 113 4.95 7.27 -7.11
N LEU A 114 5.30 8.17 -8.04
CA LEU A 114 6.52 8.99 -7.94
C LEU A 114 6.49 9.97 -6.75
N GLY A 115 7.66 10.51 -6.40
CA GLY A 115 7.84 11.49 -5.33
C GLY A 115 8.09 10.80 -4.00
N THR A 116 7.18 11.01 -3.05
CA THR A 116 7.22 10.39 -1.71
C THR A 116 6.93 8.88 -1.76
N THR A 117 6.23 8.41 -2.80
CA THR A 117 5.67 7.05 -2.90
C THR A 117 4.65 6.68 -1.82
N VAL A 118 4.34 7.58 -0.87
CA VAL A 118 3.52 7.28 0.31
C VAL A 118 2.03 7.19 -0.03
N ARG A 119 1.41 6.07 0.36
CA ARG A 119 -0.05 5.96 0.52
C ARG A 119 -0.37 5.73 1.99
N ALA A 120 -0.84 6.76 2.68
CA ALA A 120 -1.48 6.60 3.98
C ALA A 120 -2.95 6.29 3.71
N SER A 121 -3.49 5.26 4.36
CA SER A 121 -4.88 4.85 4.15
C SER A 121 -5.55 4.31 5.40
N VAL A 122 -6.88 4.33 5.39
CA VAL A 122 -7.73 3.69 6.41
C VAL A 122 -8.80 2.83 5.76
N HIS A 123 -9.13 1.71 6.39
CA HIS A 123 -10.37 0.98 6.14
C HIS A 123 -11.45 1.53 7.06
N ILE A 124 -12.41 2.29 6.51
CA ILE A 124 -13.40 3.05 7.29
C ILE A 124 -14.83 2.79 6.81
N LYS A 125 -15.77 2.79 7.76
CA LYS A 125 -17.22 2.75 7.49
C LYS A 125 -17.83 4.13 7.70
N LEU A 126 -18.39 4.69 6.64
CA LEU A 126 -19.07 5.99 6.67
C LEU A 126 -20.52 5.85 6.17
N PRO A 127 -21.39 5.09 6.86
CA PRO A 127 -22.65 4.60 6.30
C PRO A 127 -23.59 5.70 5.79
N LYS A 128 -23.56 6.89 6.39
CA LYS A 128 -24.36 8.04 5.94
C LYS A 128 -23.79 8.68 4.68
N LEU A 129 -22.48 8.91 4.64
CA LEU A 129 -21.82 9.55 3.49
C LEU A 129 -21.73 8.59 2.30
N ALA A 130 -21.48 7.31 2.56
CA ALA A 130 -21.39 6.25 1.59
C ALA A 130 -22.74 5.74 1.07
N ALA A 131 -23.86 6.25 1.58
CA ALA A 131 -25.19 5.98 1.01
C ALA A 131 -25.30 6.51 -0.43
N ASP A 132 -24.52 7.55 -0.75
CA ASP A 132 -24.30 8.04 -2.10
C ASP A 132 -22.79 8.00 -2.39
N LYS A 133 -22.34 7.01 -3.17
CA LYS A 133 -20.93 6.82 -3.52
C LYS A 133 -20.36 8.02 -4.27
N ALA A 134 -21.15 8.64 -5.15
CA ALA A 134 -20.70 9.83 -5.88
C ALA A 134 -20.47 10.99 -4.91
N LYS A 135 -21.32 11.13 -3.88
CA LYS A 135 -21.11 12.13 -2.84
C LYS A 135 -19.87 11.86 -1.97
N LEU A 136 -19.64 10.59 -1.61
CA LEU A 136 -18.42 10.19 -0.89
C LEU A 136 -17.16 10.56 -1.70
N GLU A 137 -17.14 10.24 -3.00
CA GLU A 137 -16.01 10.55 -3.89
C GLU A 137 -15.85 12.07 -4.11
N GLU A 138 -16.94 12.83 -4.21
CA GLU A 138 -16.93 14.30 -4.31
C GLU A 138 -16.31 14.93 -3.05
N VAL A 139 -16.70 14.45 -1.86
CA VAL A 139 -16.16 14.95 -0.58
C VAL A 139 -14.69 14.57 -0.45
N ALA A 140 -14.32 13.30 -0.67
CA ALA A 140 -12.94 12.84 -0.61
C ALA A 140 -12.02 13.66 -1.54
N SER A 141 -12.49 13.95 -2.76
CA SER A 141 -11.72 14.72 -3.74
C SER A 141 -11.39 16.15 -3.27
N LYS A 142 -12.26 16.78 -2.48
CA LYS A 142 -12.02 18.13 -1.91
C LYS A 142 -10.85 18.16 -0.94
N TYR A 143 -10.53 17.03 -0.32
CA TYR A 143 -9.40 16.85 0.60
C TYR A 143 -8.21 16.15 -0.06
N HIS A 144 -8.18 16.07 -1.39
CA HIS A 144 -7.15 15.34 -2.14
C HIS A 144 -7.07 13.85 -1.79
N LEU A 145 -8.18 13.24 -1.39
CA LEU A 145 -8.27 11.81 -1.09
C LEU A 145 -8.79 11.01 -2.29
N GLN A 146 -8.47 9.73 -2.30
CA GLN A 146 -8.99 8.73 -3.24
C GLN A 146 -9.74 7.65 -2.46
N VAL A 147 -10.91 7.27 -2.99
CA VAL A 147 -11.74 6.17 -2.48
C VAL A 147 -11.47 4.91 -3.33
N ARG A 148 -11.24 3.78 -2.66
CA ARG A 148 -11.07 2.44 -3.24
C ARG A 148 -11.96 1.43 -2.51
N GLY A 149 -12.16 0.26 -3.10
CA GLY A 149 -12.85 -0.84 -2.43
C GLY A 149 -11.98 -1.53 -1.38
N THR A 150 -12.57 -2.44 -0.62
CA THR A 150 -11.92 -3.07 0.56
C THR A 150 -10.67 -3.88 0.18
N ARG A 151 -10.62 -4.42 -1.04
CA ARG A 151 -9.48 -5.20 -1.56
C ARG A 151 -8.54 -4.36 -2.45
N GLY A 152 -8.66 -3.03 -2.40
CA GLY A 152 -7.77 -2.09 -3.08
C GLY A 152 -8.33 -1.55 -4.39
N GLU A 153 -7.42 -1.27 -5.34
CA GLU A 153 -7.80 -0.62 -6.60
C GLU A 153 -8.64 -1.55 -7.48
N HIS A 154 -9.68 -0.98 -8.09
CA HIS A 154 -10.62 -1.68 -8.98
C HIS A 154 -11.44 -2.79 -8.31
N THR A 155 -11.61 -2.75 -6.98
CA THR A 155 -12.53 -3.64 -6.25
C THR A 155 -13.71 -2.87 -5.69
N GLU A 156 -14.80 -3.56 -5.39
CA GLU A 156 -15.95 -2.97 -4.70
C GLU A 156 -15.74 -2.91 -3.17
N ALA A 157 -16.59 -2.13 -2.49
CA ALA A 157 -16.64 -2.09 -1.05
C ALA A 157 -17.38 -3.32 -0.49
N GLU A 158 -16.73 -4.04 0.42
CA GLU A 158 -17.31 -5.18 1.15
C GLU A 158 -17.81 -4.71 2.51
N GLY A 159 -19.09 -4.99 2.83
CA GLY A 159 -19.66 -4.64 4.14
C GLY A 159 -19.68 -3.14 4.47
N GLY A 160 -19.69 -2.28 3.45
CA GLY A 160 -19.65 -0.82 3.58
C GLY A 160 -18.30 -0.26 4.05
N VAL A 161 -17.24 -1.04 3.97
CA VAL A 161 -15.86 -0.62 4.26
C VAL A 161 -15.25 -0.05 2.99
N TYR A 162 -14.66 1.14 3.10
CA TYR A 162 -13.93 1.80 2.02
C TYR A 162 -12.47 1.98 2.42
N ASP A 163 -11.58 1.87 1.43
CA ASP A 163 -10.18 2.26 1.54
C ASP A 163 -10.07 3.72 1.10
N ILE A 164 -9.79 4.61 2.05
CA ILE A 164 -9.64 6.06 1.80
C ILE A 164 -8.19 6.44 2.07
N SER A 165 -7.57 7.16 1.13
CA SER A 165 -6.14 7.49 1.17
C SER A 165 -5.79 8.83 0.51
N ASN A 166 -4.63 9.40 0.84
CA ASN A 166 -4.10 10.55 0.09
C ASN A 166 -3.87 10.17 -1.39
N LYS A 167 -4.39 10.99 -2.30
CA LYS A 167 -4.25 10.78 -3.76
C LYS A 167 -2.90 11.27 -4.27
N ARG A 168 -2.39 12.36 -3.71
CA ARG A 168 -1.14 13.01 -4.13
C ARG A 168 0.06 12.34 -3.47
N ARG A 169 1.16 12.25 -4.23
CA ARG A 169 2.44 11.65 -3.78
C ARG A 169 3.68 12.40 -4.24
N MET A 170 3.58 13.12 -5.36
CA MET A 170 4.65 13.95 -5.91
C MET A 170 4.33 15.43 -5.70
N GLY A 171 5.37 16.25 -5.48
CA GLY A 171 5.25 17.70 -5.26
C GLY A 171 4.85 18.10 -3.83
N LEU A 172 5.05 17.20 -2.86
CA LEU A 172 4.83 17.40 -1.43
C LEU A 172 5.79 16.49 -0.64
N THR A 173 5.98 16.76 0.65
CA THR A 173 6.81 15.91 1.51
C THR A 173 6.05 14.67 2.00
N GLU A 174 6.74 13.67 2.54
CA GLU A 174 6.12 12.49 3.15
C GLU A 174 5.21 12.90 4.32
N TYR A 175 5.59 13.94 5.07
CA TYR A 175 4.77 14.50 6.15
C TYR A 175 3.47 15.08 5.59
N ASP A 176 3.55 15.91 4.54
CA ASP A 176 2.37 16.54 3.94
C ASP A 176 1.43 15.48 3.35
N ALA A 177 1.97 14.43 2.70
CA ALA A 177 1.17 13.34 2.15
C ALA A 177 0.35 12.60 3.22
N VAL A 178 0.97 12.29 4.36
CA VAL A 178 0.28 11.66 5.49
C VAL A 178 -0.70 12.63 6.14
N LYS A 179 -0.33 13.92 6.24
CA LYS A 179 -1.18 14.96 6.82
C LYS A 179 -2.45 15.19 5.99
N GLU A 180 -2.37 15.14 4.65
CA GLU A 180 -3.56 15.21 3.79
C GLU A 180 -4.56 14.08 4.10
N MET A 181 -4.07 12.85 4.33
CA MET A 181 -4.94 11.74 4.76
C MET A 181 -5.51 11.96 6.18
N TYR A 182 -4.69 12.46 7.10
CA TYR A 182 -5.12 12.65 8.49
C TYR A 182 -6.16 13.77 8.66
N ASP A 183 -6.00 14.87 7.92
CA ASP A 183 -6.87 16.04 8.03
C ASP A 183 -8.23 15.85 7.32
N GLY A 184 -8.28 15.02 6.27
CA GLY A 184 -9.48 14.78 5.45
C GLY A 184 -10.34 13.62 5.94
#